data_AF-B9F187-F1
#
_entry.id   AF-B9F187-F1
#
_cell.length_a   1.000
_cell.length_b   1.000
_cell.length_c   1.000
_cell.angle_alpha   90.00
_cell.angle_beta   90.00
_cell.angle_gamma   90.00
#
_symmetry.space_group_name_H-M   'P 1'
#
loop_
_entity.id
_entity.type
_entity.pdbx_description
1 polymer ?
#
loop_
_entity_poly.entity_id
_entity_poly.type
_entity_poly.pdbx_seq_one_letter_code
_entity_poly.pdbx_strand_id
1 'polypeptide(L)'
;MDALVSAALEEVCARLSPGLPVTDLWPALRGALEAAGLSPGLDAKRVLWARLIALPIISLVVGEGDGAPVDPVEKDVEEAERRGVRLVASAALRDNFLGMYDRRFAKSELSAVQKGALERVGASRCVLA
;
A
#
# COMPACT_ATOMS: atom_id res chain seq x y z
N MET A 1 -11.22 -14.50 3.72
CA MET A 1 -10.17 -13.65 4.33
C MET A 1 -9.11 -13.29 3.30
N ASP A 2 -8.64 -14.24 2.47
CA ASP A 2 -7.64 -13.94 1.41
C ASP A 2 -8.08 -12.88 0.41
N ALA A 3 -9.37 -12.84 0.03
CA ALA A 3 -9.90 -11.77 -0.84
C ALA A 3 -9.73 -10.37 -0.25
N LEU A 4 -9.84 -10.22 1.08
CA LEU A 4 -9.66 -8.95 1.76
C LEU A 4 -8.18 -8.56 1.86
N VAL A 5 -7.30 -9.54 2.04
CA VAL A 5 -5.84 -9.33 1.98
C VAL A 5 -5.41 -8.90 0.57
N SER A 6 -5.95 -9.55 -0.48
CA SER A 6 -5.71 -9.16 -1.87
C SER A 6 -6.22 -7.75 -2.17
N ALA A 7 -7.44 -7.41 -1.75
CA ALA A 7 -7.97 -6.06 -1.91
C ALA A 7 -7.11 -5.01 -1.18
N ALA A 8 -6.67 -5.31 0.05
CA ALA A 8 -5.77 -4.44 0.79
C ALA A 8 -4.42 -4.26 0.11
N LEU A 9 -3.85 -5.33 -0.45
CA LEU A 9 -2.64 -5.27 -1.24
C LEU A 9 -2.81 -4.41 -2.49
N GLU A 10 -3.92 -4.57 -3.22
CA GLU A 10 -4.24 -3.78 -4.40
C GLU A 10 -4.30 -2.28 -4.06
N GLU A 11 -4.98 -1.92 -2.96
CA GLU A 11 -5.05 -0.54 -2.48
C GLU A 11 -3.66 0.02 -2.10
N VAL A 12 -2.85 -0.75 -1.37
CA VAL A 12 -1.47 -0.34 -1.02
C VAL A 12 -0.61 -0.13 -2.27
N CYS A 13 -0.73 -1.01 -3.27
CA CYS A 13 0.04 -0.92 -4.50
C CYS A 13 -0.41 0.23 -5.39
N ALA A 14 -1.72 0.52 -5.43
CA ALA A 14 -2.28 1.63 -6.19
C ALA A 14 -1.76 3.00 -5.72
N ARG A 15 -1.38 3.11 -4.43
CA ARG A 15 -0.81 4.34 -3.85
C ARG A 15 0.65 4.59 -4.18
N LEU A 16 1.34 3.66 -4.83
CA LEU A 16 2.70 3.83 -5.37
C LEU A 16 3.70 4.44 -4.36
N SER A 17 4.44 5.47 -4.76
CA SER A 17 5.52 6.09 -3.98
C SER A 17 5.04 6.81 -2.71
N PRO A 18 3.92 7.55 -2.71
CA PRO A 18 3.35 8.13 -1.50
C PRO A 18 2.98 7.14 -0.38
N GLY A 19 2.64 5.90 -0.75
CA GLY A 19 2.11 4.89 0.17
C GLY A 19 0.67 5.18 0.62
N LEU A 20 0.07 4.20 1.30
CA LEU A 20 -1.27 4.28 1.86
C LEU A 20 -1.21 4.54 3.38
N PRO A 21 -1.73 5.67 3.88
CA PRO A 21 -1.90 5.87 5.32
C PRO A 21 -2.77 4.75 5.92
N VAL A 22 -2.38 4.23 7.09
CA VAL A 22 -3.15 3.14 7.73
C VAL A 22 -4.60 3.58 8.03
N THR A 23 -4.80 4.85 8.34
CA THR A 23 -6.13 5.45 8.55
C THR A 23 -7.03 5.35 7.31
N ASP A 24 -6.44 5.40 6.12
CA ASP A 24 -7.13 5.46 4.84
C ASP A 24 -7.41 4.06 4.28
N LEU A 25 -6.76 3.03 4.84
CA LEU A 25 -6.95 1.64 4.46
C LEU A 25 -8.40 1.16 4.65
N TRP A 26 -9.02 1.49 5.78
CA TRP A 26 -10.38 1.00 6.09
C TRP A 26 -11.47 1.64 5.24
N PRO A 27 -11.46 2.97 5.00
CA PRO A 27 -12.33 3.58 4.01
C PRO A 27 -12.16 2.96 2.62
N ALA A 28 -10.92 2.73 2.18
CA ALA A 28 -10.63 2.11 0.88
C ALA A 28 -11.18 0.68 0.77
N LEU A 29 -11.15 -0.08 1.86
CA LEU A 29 -11.65 -1.46 1.92
C LEU A 29 -13.16 -1.58 2.17
N ARG A 30 -13.90 -0.49 2.32
CA ARG A 30 -15.32 -0.53 2.68
C ARG A 30 -16.12 -1.44 1.74
N GLY A 31 -15.95 -1.30 0.43
CA GLY A 31 -16.65 -2.12 -0.56
C GLY A 31 -16.28 -3.62 -0.47
N ALA A 32 -15.00 -3.92 -0.23
CA ALA A 32 -14.53 -5.29 -0.06
C ALA A 32 -15.03 -5.93 1.25
N LEU A 33 -15.12 -5.15 2.32
CA LEU A 33 -15.68 -5.57 3.60
C LEU A 33 -17.18 -5.85 3.49
N GLU A 34 -17.93 -4.95 2.85
CA GLU A 34 -19.37 -5.12 2.59
C GLU A 34 -19.63 -6.37 1.73
N ALA A 35 -18.86 -6.57 0.66
CA ALA A 35 -18.96 -7.76 -0.19
C ALA A 35 -18.63 -9.06 0.57
N ALA A 36 -17.75 -9.01 1.57
CA ALA A 36 -17.42 -10.13 2.43
C ALA A 36 -18.43 -10.33 3.59
N GLY A 37 -19.43 -9.46 3.73
CA GLY A 37 -20.36 -9.47 4.86
C GLY A 37 -19.69 -9.18 6.21
N LEU A 38 -18.53 -8.50 6.19
CA LEU A 38 -17.74 -8.19 7.37
C LEU A 38 -17.93 -6.74 7.78
N SER A 39 -18.11 -6.50 9.08
CA SER A 39 -18.00 -5.16 9.66
C SER A 39 -16.53 -4.86 9.99
N PRO A 40 -16.03 -3.62 9.82
CA PRO A 40 -14.69 -3.21 10.24
C PRO A 40 -14.57 -3.11 11.76
N GLY A 41 -14.74 -4.24 12.46
CA GLY A 41 -14.46 -4.37 13.88
C GLY A 41 -12.96 -4.35 14.16
N LEU A 42 -12.59 -4.01 15.40
CA LEU A 42 -11.20 -3.92 15.84
C LEU A 42 -10.42 -5.23 15.60
N ASP A 43 -11.05 -6.38 15.86
CA ASP A 43 -10.43 -7.69 15.66
C ASP A 43 -10.13 -7.99 14.19
N ALA A 44 -11.05 -7.62 13.29
CA ALA A 44 -10.84 -7.79 11.85
C ALA A 44 -9.69 -6.90 11.35
N LYS A 45 -9.61 -5.66 11.84
CA LYS A 45 -8.49 -4.75 11.54
C LYS A 45 -7.15 -5.32 12.00
N ARG A 46 -7.08 -5.81 13.25
CA ARG A 46 -5.86 -6.41 13.82
C ARG A 46 -5.41 -7.64 13.05
N VAL A 47 -6.34 -8.53 12.68
CA VAL A 47 -6.03 -9.72 11.89
C VAL A 47 -5.53 -9.33 10.50
N LEU A 48 -6.20 -8.40 9.82
CA LEU A 48 -5.76 -7.96 8.49
C LEU A 48 -4.40 -7.26 8.56
N TRP A 49 -4.20 -6.39 9.55
CA TRP A 49 -2.94 -5.71 9.80
C TRP A 49 -1.79 -6.69 10.00
N ALA A 50 -1.95 -7.66 10.90
CA ALA A 50 -0.95 -8.70 11.17
C ALA A 50 -0.58 -9.49 9.91
N ARG A 51 -1.54 -9.74 9.02
CA ARG A 51 -1.28 -10.40 7.73
C ARG A 51 -0.51 -9.51 6.77
N LEU A 52 -0.87 -8.22 6.66
CA LEU A 52 -0.21 -7.29 5.76
C LEU A 52 1.25 -7.06 6.15
N ILE A 53 1.52 -6.81 7.43
CA ILE A 53 2.89 -6.53 7.91
C ILE A 53 3.79 -7.77 7.88
N ALA A 54 3.21 -8.97 7.84
CA ALA A 54 3.96 -10.21 7.66
C ALA A 54 4.40 -10.43 6.20
N LEU A 55 3.88 -9.66 5.24
CA LEU A 55 4.27 -9.77 3.85
C LEU A 55 5.60 -9.03 3.60
N PRO A 56 6.66 -9.70 3.11
CA PRO A 56 7.97 -9.08 2.91
C PRO A 56 8.00 -8.02 1.81
N ILE A 57 6.91 -7.92 1.03
CA ILE A 57 6.73 -6.93 -0.03
C ILE A 57 6.10 -5.62 0.46
N ILE A 58 5.69 -5.56 1.73
CA ILE A 58 5.16 -4.36 2.37
C ILE A 58 6.20 -3.81 3.33
N SER A 59 6.40 -2.50 3.30
CA SER A 59 7.21 -1.77 4.27
C SER A 59 6.36 -0.73 4.99
N LEU A 60 6.69 -0.47 6.25
CA LEU A 60 6.07 0.58 7.04
C LEU A 60 6.99 1.80 7.09
N VAL A 61 6.45 2.98 6.78
CA VAL A 61 7.18 4.24 6.86
C VAL A 61 6.40 5.25 7.70
N VAL A 62 7.11 6.18 8.33
CA VAL A 62 6.52 7.33 9.04
C VAL A 62 6.95 8.62 8.36
N GLY A 63 5.99 9.52 8.12
CA GLY A 63 6.19 10.80 7.44
C GLY A 63 5.73 10.80 5.99
N GLU A 64 5.92 11.94 5.31
CA GLU A 64 5.64 12.08 3.87
C GLU A 64 6.85 11.74 3.01
N GLY A 65 6.62 11.09 1.87
CA GLY A 65 7.66 10.77 0.90
C GLY A 65 8.56 9.61 1.34
N ASP A 66 9.87 9.82 1.31
CA ASP A 66 10.92 8.83 1.63
C ASP A 66 11.10 8.70 3.17
N GLY A 67 9.98 8.56 3.87
CA GLY A 67 9.90 8.53 5.33
C GLY A 67 10.77 7.45 5.96
N ALA A 68 11.06 7.60 7.26
CA ALA A 68 11.92 6.65 7.95
C ALA A 68 11.24 5.27 8.02
N PRO A 69 11.93 4.19 7.61
CA PRO A 69 11.39 2.84 7.71
C PRO A 69 11.19 2.48 9.18
N VAL A 70 10.16 1.68 9.44
CA VAL A 70 9.79 1.23 10.77
C VAL A 70 9.70 -0.28 10.79
N ASP A 71 10.22 -0.89 11.86
CA ASP A 71 10.00 -2.30 12.14
C ASP A 71 8.49 -2.62 12.30
N PRO A 72 7.96 -3.55 11.50
CA PRO A 72 6.58 -4.02 11.63
C PRO A 72 6.28 -4.78 12.92
N VAL A 73 7.27 -5.41 13.55
CA VAL A 73 7.07 -6.30 14.72
C VAL A 73 6.60 -5.54 15.96
N GLU A 74 6.89 -4.24 16.05
CA GLU A 74 6.64 -3.44 17.26
C GLU A 74 5.28 -2.71 17.26
N LYS A 75 4.46 -2.82 16.21
CA LYS A 75 3.31 -1.91 16.03
C LYS A 75 1.95 -2.57 15.93
N ASP A 76 1.16 -2.32 16.97
CA ASP A 76 -0.29 -2.44 16.95
C ASP A 76 -0.92 -1.49 15.91
N VAL A 77 -2.08 -1.87 15.35
CA VAL A 77 -2.68 -1.12 14.23
C VAL A 77 -3.16 0.26 14.68
N GLU A 78 -3.69 0.37 15.90
CA GLU A 78 -4.11 1.63 16.50
C GLU A 78 -2.93 2.59 16.75
N GLU A 79 -1.77 2.05 17.15
CA GLU A 79 -0.54 2.83 17.29
C GLU A 79 -0.01 3.30 15.94
N ALA A 80 -0.09 2.43 14.92
CA ALA A 80 0.30 2.76 13.56
C ALA A 80 -0.56 3.90 12.99
N GLU A 81 -1.88 3.85 13.19
CA GLU A 81 -2.80 4.94 12.84
C GLU A 81 -2.42 6.25 13.55
N ARG A 82 -2.20 6.21 14.87
CA ARG A 82 -1.89 7.41 15.67
C ARG A 82 -0.58 8.08 15.24
N ARG A 83 0.41 7.27 14.86
CA ARG A 83 1.72 7.75 14.39
C ARG A 83 1.73 8.17 12.92
N GLY A 84 0.61 8.06 12.21
CA GLY A 84 0.54 8.38 10.79
C GLY A 84 1.41 7.46 9.93
N VAL A 85 1.52 6.18 10.31
CA VAL A 85 2.25 5.18 9.54
C VAL A 85 1.61 5.02 8.16
N ARG A 86 2.43 4.73 7.17
CA ARG A 86 2.00 4.40 5.81
C ARG A 86 2.51 3.03 5.42
N LEU A 87 1.66 2.28 4.72
CA LEU A 87 1.97 1.03 4.04
C LEU A 87 2.53 1.37 2.66
N VAL A 88 3.73 0.89 2.36
CA VAL A 88 4.39 1.11 1.06
C VAL A 88 4.73 -0.24 0.45
N ALA A 89 4.27 -0.46 -0.78
CA ALA A 89 4.66 -1.62 -1.55
C ALA A 89 6.14 -1.51 -1.97
N SER A 90 6.83 -2.66 -2.05
CA SER A 90 8.21 -2.73 -2.53
C SER A 90 8.39 -2.05 -3.89
N ALA A 91 9.59 -1.52 -4.15
CA ALA A 91 9.88 -0.81 -5.40
C ALA A 91 9.53 -1.65 -6.64
N ALA A 92 9.86 -2.95 -6.62
CA ALA A 92 9.55 -3.87 -7.72
C ALA A 92 8.03 -3.99 -7.97
N LEU A 93 7.23 -4.06 -6.92
CA LEU A 93 5.77 -4.16 -7.07
C LEU A 93 5.15 -2.85 -7.56
N ARG A 94 5.64 -1.70 -7.08
CA ARG A 94 5.24 -0.38 -7.60
C ARG A 94 5.57 -0.24 -9.09
N ASP A 95 6.76 -0.68 -9.50
CA ASP A 95 7.16 -0.65 -10.91
C ASP A 95 6.23 -1.52 -11.77
N ASN A 96 5.82 -2.71 -11.30
CA ASN A 96 4.83 -3.53 -11.99
C ASN A 96 3.48 -2.80 -12.15
N PHE A 97 3.02 -2.06 -11.14
CA PHE A 97 1.80 -1.24 -11.21
C PHE A 97 1.91 -0.04 -12.17
N LEU A 98 3.13 0.38 -12.50
CA LEU A 98 3.39 1.35 -13.58
C LEU A 98 3.50 0.69 -14.96
N GLY A 99 3.22 -0.61 -15.07
CA GLY A 99 3.36 -1.40 -16.29
C GLY A 99 4.81 -1.76 -16.63
N MET A 100 5.76 -1.53 -15.71
CA MET A 100 7.18 -1.76 -15.92
C MET A 100 7.57 -3.19 -15.53
N TYR A 101 7.03 -4.16 -16.25
CA TYR A 101 7.37 -5.56 -16.05
C TYR A 101 8.79 -5.87 -16.55
N ASP A 102 9.43 -6.84 -15.91
CA ASP A 102 10.59 -7.52 -16.48
C ASP A 102 11.72 -6.58 -16.93
N ARG A 103 12.07 -5.60 -16.08
CA ARG A 103 13.18 -4.64 -16.29
C ARG A 103 14.48 -5.28 -16.78
N ARG A 104 14.74 -6.53 -16.38
CA ARG A 104 15.91 -7.34 -16.81
C ARG A 104 15.98 -7.55 -18.33
N PHE A 105 14.84 -7.46 -19.02
CA PHE A 105 14.72 -7.64 -20.47
C PHE A 105 14.46 -6.33 -21.21
N ALA A 106 14.34 -5.20 -20.49
CA ALA A 106 14.16 -3.90 -21.10
C ALA A 106 15.46 -3.46 -21.81
N LYS A 107 15.36 -3.02 -23.07
CA LYS A 107 16.50 -2.53 -23.86
C LYS A 107 17.09 -1.20 -23.34
N SER A 108 16.31 -0.47 -22.55
CA SER A 108 16.69 0.81 -21.96
C SER A 108 15.87 1.07 -20.71
N GLU A 109 16.47 1.70 -19.71
CA GLU A 109 15.76 2.13 -18.51
C GLU A 109 14.95 3.41 -18.76
N LEU A 110 13.85 3.59 -18.02
CA LEU A 110 13.14 4.86 -17.98
C LEU A 110 13.96 5.88 -17.18
N SER A 111 14.07 7.08 -17.71
CA SER A 111 14.58 8.22 -16.95
C SER A 111 13.71 8.49 -15.71
N ALA A 112 14.30 9.14 -14.70
CA ALA A 112 13.59 9.57 -13.50
C ALA A 112 12.37 10.45 -13.83
N VAL A 113 12.48 11.30 -14.87
CA VAL A 113 11.38 12.17 -15.32
C VAL A 113 10.22 11.36 -15.89
N GLN A 114 10.50 10.36 -16.72
CA GLN A 114 9.47 9.49 -17.29
C GLN A 114 8.78 8.66 -16.21
N LYS A 115 9.56 8.09 -15.28
CA LYS A 115 8.99 7.35 -14.14
C LYS A 115 8.12 8.25 -13.27
N GLY A 116 8.59 9.46 -12.92
CA GLY A 116 7.81 10.42 -12.16
C GLY A 116 6.55 10.93 -12.89
N ALA A 117 6.53 10.90 -14.22
CA ALA A 117 5.30 11.16 -14.98
C ALA A 117 4.29 10.02 -14.83
N LEU A 118 4.73 8.76 -14.95
CA LEU A 118 3.87 7.59 -14.74
C LEU A 118 3.34 7.52 -13.31
N GLU A 119 4.16 7.83 -12.30
CA GLU A 119 3.72 7.90 -10.91
C GLU A 119 2.60 8.93 -10.70
N ARG A 120 2.71 10.11 -11.33
CA ARG A 120 1.66 11.13 -11.29
C ARG A 120 0.37 10.69 -11.98
N VAL A 121 0.49 10.02 -13.14
CA VAL A 121 -0.67 9.44 -13.82
C VAL A 121 -1.33 8.36 -12.96
N GLY A 122 -0.55 7.46 -12.36
CA GLY A 122 -1.06 6.44 -11.45
C GLY A 122 -1.76 7.05 -10.23
N ALA A 123 -1.13 8.04 -9.58
CA ALA A 123 -1.67 8.72 -8.40
C ALA A 123 -2.98 9.46 -8.68
N SER A 124 -3.24 9.92 -9.91
CA SER A 124 -4.50 10.60 -10.26
C SER A 124 -5.75 9.75 -10.01
N ARG A 125 -5.61 8.41 -10.02
CA ARG A 125 -6.70 7.48 -9.71
C ARG A 125 -7.12 7.52 -8.24
N CYS A 126 -6.21 7.93 -7.35
CA CYS A 126 -6.42 7.95 -5.90
C CYS A 126 -6.90 9.32 -5.39
N VAL A 127 -6.92 10.35 -6.23
CA VAL A 127 -7.35 11.72 -5.86
C VAL A 127 -8.88 11.88 -5.95
N LEU A 128 -9.57 10.93 -6.58
CA LEU A 128 -11.03 10.96 -6.77
C LEU A 128 -11.79 9.90 -5.95
N ALA A 129 -11.12 9.18 -5.05
CA ALA A 129 -11.72 8.14 -4.21
C ALA A 129 -11.95 8.63 -2.78
#